data_AF-A0A8J4UM13-F1
#
_entry.id   AF-A0A8J4UM13-F1
#
_cell.length_a   1.000
_cell.length_b   1.000
_cell.length_c   1.000
_cell.angle_alpha   90.00
_cell.angle_beta   90.00
_cell.angle_gamma   90.00
#
_symmetry.space_group_name_H-M   'P 1'
#
loop_
_entity.id
_entity.type
_entity.pdbx_description
1 polymer ?
#
loop_
_entity_poly.entity_id
_entity_poly.type
_entity_poly.pdbx_seq_one_letter_code
_entity_poly.pdbx_strand_id
1 'polypeptide(L)'
;MTSVHYNAHLDSKDVNGNGVMEDAEVQIDDGKEELEEPDTMYYRLRKWIAPIVMSFGFRVFGVVLIFVDIILVIVDLSLSTKNRESVGTTLEVISLIISFFFLIDVLLRIYVEGFKVYFSSKLNIMDACIVVITLVVTMIYTFSDFSGASLIPRLVTFLRSLRIIILVRIFRLASQKKEMEKVTRRMVSENKRRYQKDGFDLDLTYVTDRVIAMSFPSSGKQALYRNPIREVVRFLDTKHLDHYKVYNLCSEKGYDPKLFHYRVERVMIDDHNVPSLDDMLRYTSSVREWMAADSRNTIAIHCKGGKGRTGTMVCTWLIDSDQFESAQDSLDYFGERRTDKSMSSKFQGVETPSQSRYVGYYEIMKNKYNRQLPPPQSLKIKSLRIHSIAGVGRGNGSDLKVRIIVRKEQVFQCVCAKQENCTLFPDAGNNAVVISLHNGPVVCGDVKVMFESSAGIPKGYEDCPFFFWFNTSFIEEHRLYLSREELDNSHKSKTWDIYKEDFGVTVSFTDP
;
A
#
# COMPACT_ATOMS: atom_id res chain seq x y z
N MET A 1 -22.25 10.82 -35.74
CA MET A 1 -21.67 10.20 -36.94
C MET A 1 -20.75 11.20 -37.58
N THR A 2 -19.44 11.01 -37.40
CA THR A 2 -18.40 11.76 -38.09
C THR A 2 -17.32 10.75 -38.43
N SER A 3 -17.33 10.40 -39.70
CA SER A 3 -16.45 9.46 -40.41
C SER A 3 -15.00 9.91 -40.36
N VAL A 4 -14.11 8.95 -40.14
CA VAL A 4 -12.65 9.12 -40.29
C VAL A 4 -12.34 9.34 -41.77
N HIS A 5 -11.76 10.48 -42.11
CA HIS A 5 -11.23 10.76 -43.44
C HIS A 5 -9.85 10.12 -43.60
N TYR A 6 -9.73 9.19 -44.55
CA TYR A 6 -8.47 8.65 -45.03
C TYR A 6 -7.89 9.61 -46.07
N ASN A 7 -6.78 10.28 -45.77
CA ASN A 7 -6.01 11.02 -46.77
C ASN A 7 -4.94 10.10 -47.35
N ALA A 8 -5.18 9.60 -48.57
CA ALA A 8 -4.16 8.98 -49.38
C ALA A 8 -3.31 10.10 -50.01
N HIS A 9 -2.13 10.36 -49.45
CA HIS A 9 -1.13 11.16 -50.14
C HIS A 9 -0.40 10.28 -51.16
N LEU A 10 -0.48 10.74 -52.41
CA LEU A 10 0.14 10.18 -53.60
C LEU A 10 1.66 10.08 -53.49
N ASP A 11 2.14 8.99 -54.10
CA ASP A 11 3.52 8.61 -54.40
C ASP A 11 4.47 9.77 -54.72
N SER A 12 5.62 9.77 -54.04
CA SER A 12 6.90 10.02 -54.69
C SER A 12 7.82 8.84 -54.40
N LYS A 13 8.17 8.13 -55.48
CA LYS A 13 9.14 7.04 -55.53
C LYS A 13 10.41 7.40 -54.75
N ASP A 14 10.78 6.55 -53.79
CA ASP A 14 12.16 6.15 -53.60
C ASP A 14 12.23 4.70 -53.13
N VAL A 15 13.22 4.01 -53.69
CA VAL A 15 13.37 2.56 -53.76
C VAL A 15 14.17 2.06 -52.54
N ASN A 16 13.80 0.88 -52.03
CA ASN A 16 14.48 0.05 -51.03
C ASN A 16 14.49 0.53 -49.57
N GLY A 17 13.65 -0.12 -48.76
CA GLY A 17 13.82 -0.19 -47.31
C GLY A 17 12.75 -1.09 -46.69
N ASN A 18 13.17 -2.15 -45.99
CA ASN A 18 12.30 -2.99 -45.17
C ASN A 18 11.58 -2.12 -44.13
N GLY A 19 10.32 -1.76 -44.39
CA GLY A 19 9.47 -1.08 -43.43
C GLY A 19 8.94 -2.08 -42.41
N VAL A 20 9.57 -2.10 -41.22
CA VAL A 20 8.93 -2.62 -40.01
C VAL A 20 7.70 -1.75 -39.77
N MET A 21 6.52 -2.35 -39.67
CA MET A 21 5.34 -1.66 -39.15
C MET A 21 5.67 -1.21 -37.72
N GLU A 22 5.87 0.08 -37.52
CA GLU A 22 5.80 0.67 -36.19
C GLU A 22 4.36 0.55 -35.71
N ASP A 23 4.13 -0.37 -34.77
CA ASP A 23 2.90 -0.41 -33.99
C ASP A 23 2.72 0.97 -33.34
N ALA A 24 1.54 1.57 -33.49
CA ALA A 24 1.23 2.85 -32.88
C ALA A 24 1.39 2.74 -31.35
N GLU A 25 2.48 3.27 -30.79
CA GLU A 25 2.69 3.35 -29.35
C GLU A 25 1.66 4.30 -28.73
N VAL A 26 0.63 3.74 -28.09
CA VAL A 26 -0.28 4.50 -27.25
C VAL A 26 0.45 4.81 -25.93
N GLN A 27 0.98 6.02 -25.81
CA GLN A 27 1.60 6.51 -24.58
C GLN A 27 0.53 6.82 -23.53
N ILE A 28 0.48 5.99 -22.48
CA ILE A 28 -0.41 6.17 -21.33
C ILE A 28 0.29 7.08 -20.31
N ASP A 29 -0.43 8.07 -19.74
CA ASP A 29 0.13 9.02 -18.76
C ASP A 29 0.64 8.27 -17.52
N ASP A 30 1.95 8.07 -17.46
CA ASP A 30 2.61 7.32 -16.41
C ASP A 30 2.72 8.11 -15.09
N GLY A 31 2.31 9.38 -15.13
CA GLY A 31 2.26 10.30 -14.01
C GLY A 31 3.62 10.79 -13.55
N LYS A 32 4.70 10.62 -14.32
CA LYS A 32 6.03 11.18 -14.01
C LYS A 32 6.31 12.39 -14.91
N GLU A 33 7.04 13.37 -14.37
CA GLU A 33 7.62 14.42 -15.20
C GLU A 33 8.82 13.80 -15.96
N GLU A 34 8.82 13.90 -17.29
CA GLU A 34 9.97 13.56 -18.12
C GLU A 34 11.06 14.59 -17.89
N LEU A 35 11.93 14.32 -16.93
CA LEU A 35 13.17 15.08 -16.73
C LEU A 35 14.33 14.18 -17.17
N GLU A 36 14.79 14.39 -18.40
CA GLU A 36 16.09 13.90 -18.85
C GLU A 36 17.19 14.62 -18.04
N GLU A 37 17.63 14.00 -16.94
CA GLU A 37 18.67 14.59 -16.08
C GLU A 37 20.04 13.90 -16.29
N PRO A 38 21.12 14.68 -16.48
CA PRO A 38 22.44 14.14 -16.84
C PRO A 38 23.09 13.36 -15.69
N ASP A 39 23.54 12.13 -15.97
CA ASP A 39 24.18 11.22 -15.01
C ASP A 39 25.59 11.71 -14.64
N THR A 40 25.68 12.50 -13.57
CA THR A 40 26.95 13.01 -13.01
C THR A 40 27.27 12.39 -11.65
N MET A 41 28.55 12.31 -11.27
CA MET A 41 28.97 11.81 -9.94
C MET A 41 28.29 12.56 -8.79
N TYR A 42 28.09 13.87 -8.95
CA TYR A 42 27.31 14.71 -8.02
C TYR A 42 25.86 14.18 -7.85
N TYR A 43 25.20 13.81 -8.96
CA TYR A 43 23.86 13.25 -8.96
C TYR A 43 23.81 11.90 -8.24
N ARG A 44 24.77 10.99 -8.48
CA ARG A 44 24.83 9.69 -7.80
C ARG A 44 24.99 9.84 -6.28
N LEU A 45 25.85 10.76 -5.84
CA LEU A 45 26.06 11.01 -4.42
C LEU A 45 24.83 11.69 -3.78
N ARG A 46 24.23 12.67 -4.45
CA ARG A 46 22.98 13.31 -4.02
C ARG A 46 21.83 12.30 -3.92
N LYS A 47 21.71 11.36 -4.87
CA LYS A 47 20.71 10.28 -4.88
C LYS A 47 20.87 9.31 -3.71
N TRP A 48 22.08 9.11 -3.21
CA TRP A 48 22.34 8.27 -2.04
C TRP A 48 22.08 8.99 -0.71
N ILE A 49 22.44 10.28 -0.62
CA ILE A 49 22.31 11.07 0.60
C ILE A 49 20.88 11.59 0.81
N ALA A 50 20.19 12.00 -0.26
CA ALA A 50 18.86 12.60 -0.17
C ALA A 50 17.83 11.71 0.55
N PRO A 51 17.73 10.39 0.30
CA PRO A 51 16.80 9.52 1.03
C PRO A 51 17.06 9.49 2.54
N ILE A 52 18.32 9.58 2.96
CA ILE A 52 18.70 9.54 4.38
C ILE A 52 18.31 10.86 5.07
N VAL A 53 18.71 12.00 4.48
CA VAL A 53 18.43 13.34 5.03
C VAL A 53 16.92 13.65 5.01
N MET A 54 16.23 13.15 3.99
CA MET A 54 14.77 13.29 3.86
C MET A 54 14.02 12.18 4.60
N SER A 55 14.71 11.23 5.24
CA SER A 55 14.07 10.15 5.96
C SER A 55 13.30 10.67 7.17
N PHE A 56 12.18 10.02 7.46
CA PHE A 56 11.38 10.34 8.64
C PHE A 56 12.17 10.15 9.94
N GLY A 57 12.94 9.07 10.03
CA GLY A 57 13.77 8.76 11.20
C GLY A 57 14.81 9.84 11.50
N PHE A 58 15.55 10.30 10.49
CA PHE A 58 16.58 11.34 10.67
C PHE A 58 15.99 12.67 11.17
N ARG A 59 14.81 13.06 10.66
CA ARG A 59 14.12 14.28 11.10
C ARG A 59 13.56 14.16 12.52
N VAL A 60 12.93 13.03 12.86
CA VAL A 60 12.44 12.76 14.23
C VAL A 60 13.61 12.73 15.22
N PHE A 61 14.72 12.12 14.84
CA PHE A 61 15.94 12.12 15.64
C PHE A 61 16.44 13.55 15.90
N GLY A 62 16.47 14.40 14.87
CA GLY A 62 16.79 15.82 15.02
C GLY A 62 15.85 16.55 16.00
N VAL A 63 14.54 16.25 15.98
CA VAL A 63 13.57 16.80 16.95
C VAL A 63 13.87 16.33 18.37
N VAL A 64 14.12 15.03 18.55
CA VAL A 64 14.48 14.48 19.87
C VAL A 64 15.74 15.15 20.39
N LEU A 65 16.75 15.38 19.56
CA LEU A 65 17.97 16.09 19.95
C LEU A 65 17.70 17.54 20.35
N ILE A 66 16.76 18.24 19.72
CA ILE A 66 16.34 19.58 20.16
C ILE A 66 15.77 19.51 21.59
N PHE A 67 14.88 18.56 21.87
CA PHE A 67 14.33 18.38 23.21
C PHE A 67 15.38 17.98 24.25
N VAL A 68 16.30 17.08 23.90
CA VAL A 68 17.43 16.72 24.75
C VAL A 68 18.28 17.94 25.05
N ASP A 69 18.64 18.73 24.05
CA ASP A 69 19.44 19.94 24.23
C ASP A 69 18.74 20.98 25.13
N ILE A 70 17.43 21.16 24.97
CA ILE A 70 16.63 22.02 25.87
C ILE A 70 16.69 21.51 27.31
N ILE A 71 16.54 20.19 27.51
CA ILE A 71 16.63 19.59 28.84
C ILE A 71 18.03 19.81 29.43
N LEU A 72 19.10 19.63 28.64
CA LEU A 72 20.47 19.89 29.08
C LEU A 72 20.66 21.34 29.52
N VAL A 73 20.09 22.29 28.78
CA VAL A 73 20.11 23.72 29.15
C VAL A 73 19.36 23.97 30.45
N ILE A 74 18.17 23.38 30.64
CA ILE A 74 17.38 23.53 31.87
C ILE A 74 18.13 22.92 33.06
N VAL A 75 18.69 21.71 32.89
CA VAL A 75 19.48 21.03 33.93
C VAL A 75 20.69 21.88 34.31
N ASP A 76 21.47 22.36 33.33
CA ASP A 76 22.64 23.23 33.57
C ASP A 76 22.29 24.56 34.28
N LEU A 77 21.09 25.09 34.05
CA LEU A 77 20.57 26.28 34.74
C LEU A 77 20.08 25.98 36.16
N SER A 78 19.65 24.75 36.45
CA SER A 78 19.10 24.32 37.74
C SER A 78 20.13 23.80 38.74
N LEU A 79 21.35 23.46 38.28
CA LEU A 79 22.40 22.91 39.12
C LEU A 79 23.01 23.97 40.06
N SER A 80 23.09 23.63 41.36
CA SER A 80 23.84 24.40 42.36
C SER A 80 25.34 24.43 42.03
N THR A 81 26.01 25.54 42.35
CA THR A 81 27.44 25.80 42.05
C THR A 81 28.37 24.66 42.45
N LYS A 82 28.05 23.91 43.50
CA LYS A 82 28.87 22.79 44.01
C LYS A 82 28.75 21.48 43.19
N ASN A 83 27.58 21.23 42.59
CA ASN A 83 27.35 20.05 41.72
C ASN A 83 27.73 20.33 40.26
N ARG A 84 28.06 21.59 39.96
CA ARG A 84 28.41 22.05 38.61
C ARG A 84 29.83 21.65 38.20
N GLU A 85 30.76 21.62 39.15
CA GLU A 85 32.16 21.21 38.88
C GLU A 85 32.29 19.73 38.51
N SER A 86 31.39 18.85 38.97
CA SER A 86 31.47 17.41 38.68
C SER A 86 30.70 16.98 37.42
N VAL A 87 29.62 17.68 37.07
CA VAL A 87 28.71 17.27 35.96
C VAL A 87 28.78 18.22 34.75
N GLY A 88 29.28 19.44 34.93
CA GLY A 88 29.28 20.50 33.91
C GLY A 88 30.03 20.11 32.63
N THR A 89 31.26 19.57 32.78
CA THR A 89 32.09 19.16 31.63
C THR A 89 31.41 18.08 30.78
N THR A 90 30.69 17.15 31.39
CA THR A 90 29.95 16.11 30.66
C THR A 90 28.78 16.69 29.87
N LEU A 91 28.00 17.61 30.46
CA LEU A 91 26.88 18.27 29.79
C LEU A 91 27.36 19.12 28.60
N GLU A 92 28.53 19.75 28.73
CA GLU A 92 29.17 20.55 27.69
C GLU A 92 29.59 19.73 26.48
N VAL A 93 30.26 18.60 26.72
CA VAL A 93 30.67 17.67 25.66
C VAL A 93 29.44 17.14 24.91
N ILE A 94 28.38 16.75 25.61
CA ILE A 94 27.13 16.31 24.98
C ILE A 94 26.50 17.44 24.15
N SER A 95 26.44 18.66 24.68
CA SER A 95 25.92 19.84 23.96
C SER A 95 26.73 20.14 22.68
N LEU A 96 28.05 19.96 22.75
CA LEU A 96 28.94 20.15 21.60
C LEU A 96 28.69 19.10 20.50
N ILE A 97 28.53 17.83 20.88
CA ILE A 97 28.18 16.75 19.94
C ILE A 97 26.84 17.06 19.24
N ILE A 98 25.83 17.49 19.99
CA ILE A 98 24.52 17.85 19.44
C ILE A 98 24.64 19.06 18.49
N SER A 99 25.44 20.06 18.84
CA SER A 99 25.69 21.24 17.99
C SER A 99 26.34 20.85 16.65
N PHE A 100 27.33 19.95 16.67
CA PHE A 100 27.94 19.42 15.45
C PHE A 100 26.98 18.59 14.61
N PHE A 101 26.12 17.79 15.22
CA PHE A 101 25.07 17.07 14.49
C PHE A 101 24.18 18.04 13.70
N PHE A 102 23.79 19.16 14.30
CA PHE A 102 22.96 20.15 13.62
C PHE A 102 23.68 20.94 12.53
N LEU A 103 24.98 21.20 12.69
CA LEU A 103 25.80 21.75 11.62
C LEU A 103 25.79 20.80 10.42
N ILE A 104 26.04 19.51 10.66
CA ILE A 104 26.04 18.48 9.61
C ILE A 104 24.65 18.38 8.96
N ASP A 105 23.56 18.38 9.72
CA ASP A 105 22.18 18.39 9.17
C ASP A 105 21.95 19.59 8.22
N VAL A 106 22.34 20.81 8.61
CA VAL A 106 22.21 21.99 7.76
C VAL A 106 23.05 21.87 6.49
N LEU A 107 24.30 21.43 6.60
CA LEU A 107 25.19 21.26 5.45
C LEU A 107 24.67 20.20 4.47
N LEU A 108 24.20 19.07 5.00
CA LEU A 108 23.59 18.01 4.19
C LEU A 108 22.33 18.50 3.47
N ARG A 109 21.51 19.34 4.11
CA ARG A 109 20.32 19.93 3.48
C ARG A 109 20.69 20.94 2.40
N ILE A 110 21.69 21.80 2.63
CA ILE A 110 22.19 22.72 1.60
C ILE A 110 22.70 21.93 0.40
N TYR A 111 23.39 20.81 0.63
CA TYR A 111 23.88 19.93 -0.42
C TYR A 111 22.74 19.25 -1.21
N VAL A 112 21.71 18.75 -0.52
CA VAL A 112 20.58 18.02 -1.12
C VAL A 112 19.57 18.95 -1.80
N GLU A 113 19.18 20.06 -1.17
CA GLU A 113 18.21 21.03 -1.72
C GLU A 113 18.86 21.94 -2.77
N GLY A 114 20.18 22.13 -2.69
CA GLY A 114 20.95 23.06 -3.52
C GLY A 114 21.01 24.45 -2.90
N PHE A 115 22.18 25.10 -3.00
CA PHE A 115 22.49 26.35 -2.30
C PHE A 115 21.44 27.45 -2.54
N LYS A 116 21.12 27.75 -3.81
CA LYS A 116 20.16 28.81 -4.15
C LYS A 116 18.74 28.54 -3.62
N VAL A 117 18.30 27.27 -3.67
CA VAL A 117 16.96 26.87 -3.22
C VAL A 117 16.87 26.93 -1.70
N TYR A 118 17.88 26.40 -1.00
CA TYR A 118 17.92 26.40 0.46
C TYR A 118 17.82 27.81 1.04
N PHE A 119 18.64 28.74 0.52
CA PHE A 119 18.69 30.13 0.98
C PHE A 119 17.59 31.04 0.40
N SER A 120 16.65 30.50 -0.38
CA SER A 120 15.44 31.25 -0.79
C SER A 120 14.41 31.37 0.35
N SER A 121 14.42 30.41 1.29
CA SER A 121 13.47 30.36 2.40
C SER A 121 14.00 31.10 3.62
N LYS A 122 13.30 32.17 4.05
CA LYS A 122 13.65 32.97 5.25
C LYS A 122 13.86 32.11 6.50
N LEU A 123 13.07 31.04 6.68
CA LEU A 123 13.19 30.15 7.84
C LEU A 123 14.43 29.25 7.77
N ASN A 124 14.86 28.83 6.57
CA ASN A 124 16.09 28.08 6.39
C ASN A 124 17.34 28.94 6.64
N ILE A 125 17.32 30.21 6.21
CA ILE A 125 18.37 31.19 6.51
C ILE A 125 18.50 31.36 8.02
N MET A 126 17.38 31.63 8.70
CA MET A 126 17.34 31.82 10.14
C MET A 126 17.89 30.60 10.90
N ASP A 127 17.49 29.39 10.51
CA ASP A 127 17.97 28.16 11.14
C ASP A 127 19.48 27.93 10.93
N ALA A 128 20.00 28.19 9.72
CA ALA A 128 21.43 28.10 9.47
C ALA A 128 22.23 29.08 10.34
N CYS A 129 21.75 30.33 10.47
CA CYS A 129 22.35 31.32 11.36
C CYS A 129 22.32 30.85 12.82
N ILE A 130 21.20 30.31 13.29
CA ILE A 130 21.06 29.81 14.65
C ILE A 130 22.06 28.69 14.92
N VAL A 131 22.14 27.69 14.04
CA VAL A 131 23.07 26.56 14.19
C VAL A 131 24.51 27.04 14.30
N VAL A 132 24.93 27.98 13.43
CA VAL A 132 26.28 28.56 13.47
C VAL A 132 26.51 29.34 14.76
N ILE A 133 25.58 30.22 15.16
CA ILE A 133 25.70 31.00 16.39
C ILE A 133 25.78 30.07 17.61
N THR A 134 24.92 29.06 17.69
CA THR A 134 24.90 28.12 18.81
C THR A 134 26.16 27.27 18.88
N LEU A 135 26.73 26.88 17.73
CA LEU A 135 27.99 26.15 17.69
C LEU A 135 29.15 27.03 18.19
N VAL A 136 29.24 28.27 17.72
CA VAL A 136 30.28 29.22 18.15
C VAL A 136 30.18 29.46 19.66
N VAL A 137 28.98 29.70 20.18
CA VAL A 137 28.76 29.87 21.62
C VAL A 137 29.17 28.62 22.40
N THR A 138 28.83 27.43 21.92
CA THR A 138 29.20 26.17 22.59
C THR A 138 30.71 25.93 22.53
N MET A 139 31.38 26.19 21.40
CA MET A 139 32.84 26.07 21.27
C MET A 139 33.58 27.05 22.18
N ILE A 140 33.15 28.32 22.22
CA ILE A 140 33.76 29.31 23.12
C ILE A 140 33.69 28.80 24.56
N TYR A 141 32.57 28.21 24.97
CA TYR A 141 32.42 27.74 26.34
C TYR A 141 33.25 26.48 26.64
N THR A 142 33.29 25.51 25.73
CA THR A 142 34.05 24.26 25.94
C THR A 142 35.57 24.46 25.91
N PHE A 143 36.07 25.46 25.19
CA PHE A 143 37.51 25.67 24.98
C PHE A 143 38.11 26.91 25.65
N SER A 144 37.29 27.78 26.28
CA SER A 144 37.82 28.98 26.96
C SER A 144 37.93 28.74 28.47
N ASP A 145 39.16 28.63 28.98
CA ASP A 145 39.45 28.71 30.41
C ASP A 145 39.26 30.14 30.91
N PHE A 146 38.07 30.44 31.42
CA PHE A 146 37.68 31.77 31.90
C PHE A 146 38.24 32.10 33.30
N SER A 147 39.50 31.76 33.57
CA SER A 147 40.11 31.79 34.90
C SER A 147 40.53 33.18 35.41
N GLY A 148 40.16 34.31 34.77
CA GLY A 148 40.80 35.59 35.08
C GLY A 148 40.05 36.92 34.92
N ALA A 149 38.76 37.00 34.56
CA ALA A 149 38.10 38.31 34.46
C ALA A 149 36.72 38.40 35.13
N SER A 150 36.55 39.39 36.00
CA SER A 150 35.37 39.65 36.84
C SER A 150 34.10 40.03 36.06
N LEU A 151 34.20 40.30 34.75
CA LEU A 151 33.08 40.57 33.85
C LEU A 151 32.51 39.31 33.18
N ILE A 152 33.18 38.17 33.30
CA ILE A 152 32.84 36.93 32.59
C ILE A 152 31.55 36.24 33.09
N PRO A 153 31.20 36.20 34.40
CA PRO A 153 30.04 35.42 34.86
C PRO A 153 28.70 35.88 34.28
N ARG A 154 28.53 37.19 34.08
CA ARG A 154 27.32 37.77 33.46
C ARG A 154 27.25 37.45 31.97
N LEU A 155 28.38 37.53 31.26
CA LEU A 155 28.46 37.20 29.83
C LEU A 155 28.22 35.70 29.59
N VAL A 156 28.82 34.82 30.40
CA VAL A 156 28.60 33.36 30.32
C VAL A 156 27.14 33.00 30.59
N THR A 157 26.50 33.65 31.57
CA THR A 157 25.08 33.42 31.86
C THR A 157 24.16 33.91 30.73
N PHE A 158 24.51 35.03 30.07
CA PHE A 158 23.81 35.55 28.89
C PHE A 158 24.00 34.66 27.64
N LEU A 159 25.22 34.17 27.39
CA LEU A 159 25.49 33.23 26.30
C LEU A 159 24.77 31.90 26.52
N ARG A 160 24.59 31.49 27.78
CA ARG A 160 23.79 30.30 28.16
C ARG A 160 22.31 30.49 27.85
N SER A 161 21.74 31.67 28.13
CA SER A 161 20.35 31.95 27.77
C SER A 161 20.13 32.06 26.26
N LEU A 162 21.16 32.42 25.48
CA LEU A 162 21.10 32.42 24.01
C LEU A 162 20.80 31.03 23.42
N ARG A 163 21.08 29.94 24.15
CA ARG A 163 20.72 28.58 23.73
C ARG A 163 19.20 28.36 23.62
N ILE A 164 18.37 29.21 24.27
CA ILE A 164 16.91 29.16 24.10
C ILE A 164 16.47 29.44 22.66
N ILE A 165 17.32 30.10 21.86
CA ILE A 165 17.07 30.36 20.43
C ILE A 165 16.96 29.05 19.63
N ILE A 166 17.49 27.93 20.14
CA ILE A 166 17.30 26.59 19.54
C ILE A 166 15.81 26.22 19.46
N LEU A 167 14.94 26.77 20.33
CA LEU A 167 13.48 26.62 20.23
C LEU A 167 12.93 27.18 18.92
N VAL A 168 13.58 28.19 18.34
CA VAL A 168 13.13 28.76 17.06
C VAL A 168 13.18 27.72 15.94
N ARG A 169 14.05 26.70 16.07
CA ARG A 169 14.14 25.57 15.12
C ARG A 169 12.88 24.71 15.12
N ILE A 170 12.11 24.71 16.20
CA ILE A 170 10.79 24.06 16.26
C ILE A 170 9.83 24.70 15.24
N PHE A 171 9.90 26.03 15.03
CA PHE A 171 9.08 26.70 14.01
C PHE A 171 9.50 26.33 12.59
N ARG A 172 10.80 26.13 12.33
CA ARG A 172 11.27 25.56 11.05
C ARG A 172 10.69 24.17 10.84
N LEU A 173 10.76 23.29 11.84
CA LEU A 173 10.17 21.95 11.79
C LEU A 173 8.65 21.99 11.54
N ALA A 174 7.94 22.92 12.20
CA ALA A 174 6.52 23.14 11.95
C ALA A 174 6.26 23.59 10.49
N SER A 175 7.14 24.40 9.91
CA SER A 175 7.08 24.77 8.49
C SER A 175 7.33 23.59 7.54
N GLN A 176 8.10 22.59 7.98
CA GLN A 176 8.37 21.35 7.23
C GLN A 176 7.28 20.29 7.37
N LYS A 177 6.16 20.58 8.06
CA LYS A 177 5.02 19.67 8.22
C LYS A 177 4.54 19.09 6.89
N LYS A 178 4.45 19.91 5.84
CA LYS A 178 4.03 19.47 4.49
C LYS A 178 4.96 18.41 3.89
N GLU A 179 6.27 18.58 4.07
CA GLU A 179 7.25 17.60 3.60
C GLU A 179 7.17 16.30 4.40
N MET A 180 6.92 16.39 5.71
CA MET A 180 6.71 15.21 6.55
C MET A 180 5.47 14.43 6.12
N GLU A 181 4.35 15.11 5.81
CA GLU A 181 3.16 14.47 5.25
C GLU A 181 3.43 13.75 3.92
N LYS A 182 4.18 14.39 3.00
CA LYS A 182 4.58 13.75 1.73
C LYS A 182 5.38 12.46 1.97
N VAL A 183 6.37 12.51 2.86
CA VAL A 183 7.19 11.34 3.20
C VAL A 183 6.34 10.24 3.84
N THR A 184 5.44 10.58 4.77
CA THR A 184 4.53 9.60 5.38
C THR A 184 3.63 8.94 4.34
N ARG A 185 3.09 9.70 3.38
CA ARG A 185 2.30 9.14 2.26
C ARG A 185 3.13 8.20 1.39
N ARG A 186 4.38 8.56 1.07
CA ARG A 186 5.30 7.72 0.27
C ARG A 186 5.63 6.41 0.96
N MET A 187 5.86 6.43 2.28
CA MET A 187 6.10 5.22 3.06
C MET A 187 4.89 4.27 3.03
N VAL A 188 3.66 4.81 3.17
CA VAL A 188 2.43 4.01 3.15
C VAL A 188 2.10 3.48 1.74
N SER A 189 2.48 4.20 0.69
CA SER A 189 2.32 3.70 -0.68
C SER A 189 3.34 2.63 -1.07
N GLU A 190 4.41 2.44 -0.31
CA GLU A 190 5.49 1.51 -0.68
C GLU A 190 6.01 1.81 -2.11
N ASN A 191 6.23 0.78 -2.93
CA ASN A 191 6.60 0.87 -4.34
C ASN A 191 5.40 0.87 -5.30
N LYS A 192 4.23 1.34 -4.87
CA LYS A 192 3.11 1.57 -5.79
C LYS A 192 3.40 2.76 -6.70
N ARG A 193 3.01 2.66 -7.97
CA ARG A 193 3.13 3.78 -8.92
C ARG A 193 2.27 4.95 -8.44
N ARG A 194 2.91 6.10 -8.19
CA ARG A 194 2.25 7.33 -7.74
C ARG A 194 2.16 8.30 -8.93
N TYR A 195 1.10 9.10 -8.95
CA TYR A 195 0.97 10.22 -9.87
C TYR A 195 1.69 11.43 -9.27
N GLN A 196 2.73 11.90 -9.94
CA GLN A 196 3.66 12.95 -9.51
C GLN A 196 3.89 14.01 -10.60
N LYS A 197 2.82 14.43 -11.28
CA LYS A 197 2.84 15.39 -12.39
C LYS A 197 1.83 16.52 -12.15
N ASP A 198 2.03 17.68 -12.77
CA ASP A 198 1.12 18.84 -12.72
C ASP A 198 0.78 19.33 -11.30
N GLY A 199 1.76 19.25 -10.39
CA GLY A 199 1.59 19.67 -9.00
C GLY A 199 0.70 18.73 -8.17
N PHE A 200 0.51 17.48 -8.59
CA PHE A 200 -0.14 16.42 -7.81
C PHE A 200 0.91 15.43 -7.29
N ASP A 201 0.72 14.91 -6.07
CA ASP A 201 1.47 13.74 -5.54
C ASP A 201 0.45 12.80 -4.87
N LEU A 202 -0.13 11.90 -5.67
CA LEU A 202 -1.22 11.01 -5.27
C LEU A 202 -0.84 9.55 -5.47
N ASP A 203 -1.26 8.70 -4.54
CA ASP A 203 -1.26 7.25 -4.74
C ASP A 203 -2.42 6.87 -5.68
N LEU A 204 -2.17 7.10 -6.97
CA LEU A 204 -3.10 7.04 -8.08
C LEU A 204 -2.32 6.59 -9.32
N THR A 205 -2.92 5.70 -10.11
CA THR A 205 -2.31 5.14 -11.32
C THR A 205 -3.37 5.07 -12.41
N TYR A 206 -3.06 5.59 -13.60
CA TYR A 206 -3.80 5.22 -14.81
C TYR A 206 -3.41 3.79 -15.17
N VAL A 207 -4.36 2.87 -15.02
CA VAL A 207 -4.21 1.50 -15.51
C VAL A 207 -4.31 1.53 -17.03
N THR A 208 -5.32 2.25 -17.54
CA THR A 208 -5.47 2.70 -18.92
C THR A 208 -5.87 4.18 -18.91
N ASP A 209 -5.98 4.83 -20.08
CA ASP A 209 -6.32 6.26 -20.17
C ASP A 209 -7.65 6.63 -19.49
N ARG A 210 -8.59 5.68 -19.40
CA ARG A 210 -9.92 5.88 -18.82
C ARG A 210 -10.20 5.04 -17.57
N VAL A 211 -9.21 4.32 -17.06
CA VAL A 211 -9.34 3.46 -15.87
C VAL A 211 -8.27 3.81 -14.86
N ILE A 212 -8.68 4.43 -13.75
CA ILE A 212 -7.80 4.86 -12.67
C ILE A 212 -7.93 3.90 -11.48
N ALA A 213 -6.80 3.43 -10.97
CA ALA A 213 -6.70 2.75 -9.69
C ALA A 213 -6.05 3.67 -8.65
N MET A 214 -6.68 3.84 -7.49
CA MET A 214 -6.13 4.72 -6.44
C MET A 214 -6.32 4.16 -5.02
N SER A 215 -5.58 4.73 -4.07
CA SER A 215 -5.81 4.49 -2.64
C SER A 215 -6.96 5.32 -2.09
N PHE A 216 -7.43 4.97 -0.88
CA PHE A 216 -8.58 5.61 -0.25
C PHE A 216 -8.41 7.14 -0.10
N PRO A 217 -9.35 7.95 -0.62
CA PRO A 217 -9.37 9.39 -0.40
C PRO A 217 -9.79 9.70 1.04
N SER A 218 -8.89 10.26 1.84
CA SER A 218 -9.06 10.39 3.28
C SER A 218 -9.22 11.85 3.73
N SER A 219 -9.84 12.02 4.90
CA SER A 219 -10.00 13.31 5.58
C SER A 219 -9.37 13.26 6.98
N GLY A 220 -9.25 14.43 7.62
CA GLY A 220 -8.73 14.56 8.98
C GLY A 220 -7.30 14.02 9.14
N LYS A 221 -7.02 13.33 10.26
CA LYS A 221 -5.69 12.79 10.58
C LYS A 221 -5.21 11.72 9.58
N GLN A 222 -6.13 11.03 8.89
CA GLN A 222 -5.76 10.00 7.90
C GLN A 222 -5.18 10.60 6.61
N ALA A 223 -5.42 11.89 6.34
CA ALA A 223 -4.83 12.61 5.20
C ALA A 223 -3.32 12.86 5.37
N LEU A 224 -2.78 12.68 6.59
CA LEU A 224 -1.33 12.77 6.83
C LEU A 224 -0.56 11.65 6.12
N TYR A 225 -1.17 10.49 5.93
CA TYR A 225 -0.50 9.29 5.42
C TYR A 225 -1.23 8.62 4.23
N ARG A 226 -2.35 9.19 3.77
CA ARG A 226 -3.07 8.78 2.55
C ARG A 226 -3.39 9.98 1.67
N ASN A 227 -3.97 9.72 0.50
CA ASN A 227 -4.44 10.73 -0.43
C ASN A 227 -5.45 11.67 0.26
N PRO A 228 -5.15 12.97 0.40
CA PRO A 228 -6.13 13.92 0.89
C PRO A 228 -7.31 13.98 -0.08
N ILE A 229 -8.54 13.78 0.41
CA ILE A 229 -9.74 13.73 -0.44
C ILE A 229 -9.91 15.00 -1.29
N ARG A 230 -9.58 16.17 -0.74
CA ARG A 230 -9.62 17.44 -1.49
C ARG A 230 -8.66 17.48 -2.67
N GLU A 231 -7.48 16.86 -2.54
CA GLU A 231 -6.51 16.77 -3.65
C GLU A 231 -6.98 15.77 -4.71
N VAL A 232 -7.64 14.68 -4.32
CA VAL A 232 -8.24 13.72 -5.25
C VAL A 232 -9.39 14.36 -6.03
N VAL A 233 -10.27 15.10 -5.36
CA VAL A 233 -11.33 15.88 -6.01
C VAL A 233 -10.72 16.91 -6.96
N ARG A 234 -9.73 17.70 -6.51
CA ARG A 234 -9.01 18.67 -7.35
C ARG A 234 -8.43 17.99 -8.59
N PHE A 235 -7.82 16.82 -8.43
CA PHE A 235 -7.26 16.06 -9.54
C PHE A 235 -8.32 15.66 -10.56
N LEU A 236 -9.39 15.01 -10.10
CA LEU A 236 -10.46 14.52 -10.98
C LEU A 236 -11.22 15.67 -11.65
N ASP A 237 -11.49 16.77 -10.94
CA ASP A 237 -12.15 17.95 -11.50
C ASP A 237 -11.24 18.70 -12.48
N THR A 238 -9.93 18.75 -12.26
CA THR A 238 -8.98 19.38 -13.20
C THR A 238 -8.76 18.53 -14.45
N LYS A 239 -8.67 17.20 -14.32
CA LYS A 239 -8.30 16.30 -15.43
C LYS A 239 -9.49 15.71 -16.18
N HIS A 240 -10.62 15.52 -15.51
CA HIS A 240 -11.79 14.78 -16.01
C HIS A 240 -13.10 15.48 -15.64
N LEU A 241 -13.15 16.81 -15.68
CA LEU A 241 -14.33 17.59 -15.27
C LEU A 241 -15.61 17.00 -15.88
N ASP A 242 -16.57 16.64 -15.03
CA ASP A 242 -17.86 16.02 -15.38
C ASP A 242 -17.80 14.67 -16.13
N HIS A 243 -16.61 14.13 -16.35
CA HIS A 243 -16.34 12.88 -17.06
C HIS A 243 -15.70 11.81 -16.16
N TYR A 244 -15.87 11.88 -14.84
CA TYR A 244 -15.46 10.80 -13.93
C TYR A 244 -16.59 10.24 -13.07
N LYS A 245 -16.52 8.93 -12.80
CA LYS A 245 -17.30 8.24 -11.76
C LYS A 245 -16.38 7.46 -10.83
N VAL A 246 -16.61 7.56 -9.53
CA VAL A 246 -15.78 6.93 -8.48
C VAL A 246 -16.46 5.67 -7.96
N TYR A 247 -15.70 4.58 -7.87
CA TYR A 247 -16.16 3.32 -7.26
C TYR A 247 -15.40 3.07 -5.95
N ASN A 248 -16.12 3.13 -4.83
CA ASN A 248 -15.59 2.86 -3.50
C ASN A 248 -15.88 1.40 -3.10
N LEU A 249 -14.81 0.61 -3.04
CA LEU A 249 -14.87 -0.82 -2.73
C LEU A 249 -14.79 -1.15 -1.24
N CYS A 250 -14.76 -0.15 -0.35
CA CYS A 250 -14.67 -0.36 1.09
C CYS A 250 -16.04 -0.63 1.71
N SER A 251 -16.23 -1.81 2.30
CA SER A 251 -17.32 -2.05 3.25
C SER A 251 -17.13 -1.24 4.54
N GLU A 252 -15.88 -1.09 4.97
CA GLU A 252 -15.52 -0.53 6.27
C GLU A 252 -15.51 1.01 6.32
N LYS A 253 -15.50 1.68 5.17
CA LYS A 253 -15.26 3.14 5.08
C LYS A 253 -16.03 3.81 3.94
N GLY A 254 -16.51 5.01 4.22
CA GLY A 254 -17.10 5.92 3.24
C GLY A 254 -16.72 7.38 3.50
N TYR A 255 -17.21 8.26 2.65
CA TYR A 255 -17.07 9.72 2.74
C TYR A 255 -18.31 10.36 2.11
N ASP A 256 -18.50 11.67 2.31
CA ASP A 256 -19.63 12.39 1.73
C ASP A 256 -19.55 12.38 0.19
N PRO A 257 -20.50 11.75 -0.52
CA PRO A 257 -20.48 11.67 -1.98
C PRO A 257 -20.64 13.04 -2.66
N LYS A 258 -21.11 14.07 -1.94
CA LYS A 258 -21.19 15.45 -2.44
C LYS A 258 -19.85 15.99 -2.92
N LEU A 259 -18.75 15.54 -2.30
CA LEU A 259 -17.40 15.96 -2.66
C LEU A 259 -17.03 15.58 -4.09
N PHE A 260 -17.67 14.55 -4.65
CA PHE A 260 -17.47 14.06 -6.01
C PHE A 260 -18.74 14.24 -6.85
N HIS A 261 -19.52 15.28 -6.57
CA HIS A 261 -20.74 15.64 -7.33
C HIS A 261 -21.76 14.50 -7.41
N TYR A 262 -21.86 13.68 -6.35
CA TYR A 262 -22.69 12.47 -6.28
C TYR A 262 -22.37 11.39 -7.33
N ARG A 263 -21.24 11.47 -8.02
CA ARG A 263 -20.75 10.45 -8.96
C ARG A 263 -19.93 9.37 -8.22
N VAL A 264 -20.47 8.85 -7.12
CA VAL A 264 -19.83 7.80 -6.30
C VAL A 264 -20.75 6.62 -6.16
N GLU A 265 -20.26 5.42 -6.49
CA GLU A 265 -20.94 4.15 -6.27
C GLU A 265 -20.15 3.29 -5.29
N ARG A 266 -20.85 2.52 -4.44
CA ARG A 266 -20.22 1.67 -3.44
C ARG A 266 -20.43 0.20 -3.75
N VAL A 267 -19.35 -0.58 -3.70
CA VAL A 267 -19.37 -2.05 -3.72
C VAL A 267 -18.78 -2.55 -2.40
N MET A 268 -19.56 -3.29 -1.62
CA MET A 268 -19.21 -3.56 -0.21
C MET A 268 -18.30 -4.79 -0.06
N ILE A 269 -17.00 -4.62 -0.34
CA ILE A 269 -16.02 -5.69 -0.29
C ILE A 269 -15.18 -5.58 0.99
N ASP A 270 -15.16 -6.64 1.80
CA ASP A 270 -14.36 -6.71 3.02
C ASP A 270 -12.85 -6.78 2.69
N ASP A 271 -11.98 -6.23 3.55
CA ASP A 271 -10.54 -6.17 3.31
C ASP A 271 -9.98 -7.60 3.11
N HIS A 272 -9.17 -7.82 2.07
CA HIS A 272 -8.62 -9.14 1.69
C HIS A 272 -9.66 -10.23 1.32
N ASN A 273 -10.90 -9.86 1.06
CA ASN A 273 -11.95 -10.77 0.59
C ASN A 273 -12.36 -10.43 -0.86
N VAL A 274 -13.38 -11.13 -1.35
CA VAL A 274 -13.95 -11.03 -2.70
C VAL A 274 -15.36 -10.41 -2.66
N PRO A 275 -15.80 -9.75 -3.75
CA PRO A 275 -17.22 -9.43 -3.94
C PRO A 275 -18.04 -10.70 -4.19
N SER A 276 -19.37 -10.62 -4.06
CA SER A 276 -20.22 -11.66 -4.66
C SER A 276 -20.19 -11.58 -6.18
N LEU A 277 -20.43 -12.69 -6.89
CA LEU A 277 -20.49 -12.65 -8.36
C LEU A 277 -21.62 -11.73 -8.87
N ASP A 278 -22.71 -11.63 -8.13
CA ASP A 278 -23.82 -10.72 -8.44
C ASP A 278 -23.40 -9.25 -8.29
N ASP A 279 -22.63 -8.90 -7.24
CA ASP A 279 -22.07 -7.55 -7.11
C ASP A 279 -21.08 -7.23 -8.24
N MET A 280 -20.32 -8.22 -8.75
CA MET A 280 -19.44 -8.03 -9.90
C MET A 280 -20.23 -7.69 -11.17
N LEU A 281 -21.33 -8.41 -11.44
CA LEU A 281 -22.22 -8.13 -12.58
C LEU A 281 -22.90 -6.76 -12.46
N ARG A 282 -23.39 -6.40 -11.26
CA ARG A 282 -23.98 -5.07 -11.00
C ARG A 282 -22.95 -3.96 -11.24
N TYR A 283 -21.73 -4.15 -10.74
CA TYR A 283 -20.63 -3.22 -10.97
C TYR A 283 -20.32 -3.06 -12.47
N THR A 284 -20.14 -4.15 -13.22
CA THR A 284 -19.79 -4.02 -14.64
C THR A 284 -20.92 -3.45 -15.46
N SER A 285 -22.19 -3.72 -15.14
CA SER A 285 -23.33 -3.04 -15.78
C SER A 285 -23.25 -1.53 -15.58
N SER A 286 -23.05 -1.09 -14.34
CA SER A 286 -22.91 0.32 -14.00
C SER A 286 -21.72 0.99 -14.70
N VAL A 287 -20.58 0.29 -14.80
CA VAL A 287 -19.42 0.77 -15.55
C VAL A 287 -19.71 0.84 -17.05
N ARG A 288 -20.32 -0.18 -17.66
CA ARG A 288 -20.70 -0.17 -19.08
C ARG A 288 -21.60 1.02 -19.41
N GLU A 289 -22.65 1.23 -18.61
CA GLU A 289 -23.58 2.34 -18.77
C GLU A 289 -22.86 3.69 -18.71
N TRP A 290 -21.98 3.89 -17.71
CA TRP A 290 -21.17 5.10 -17.59
C TRP A 290 -20.23 5.29 -18.79
N MET A 291 -19.49 4.25 -19.16
CA MET A 291 -18.46 4.32 -20.21
C MET A 291 -19.05 4.45 -21.62
N ALA A 292 -20.29 4.01 -21.82
CA ALA A 292 -21.02 4.16 -23.08
C ALA A 292 -21.65 5.56 -23.25
N ALA A 293 -21.87 6.29 -22.16
CA ALA A 293 -22.55 7.59 -22.20
C ALA A 293 -21.71 8.71 -22.85
N ASP A 294 -20.38 8.67 -22.72
CA ASP A 294 -19.45 9.60 -23.38
C ASP A 294 -18.07 8.93 -23.55
N SER A 295 -17.42 9.15 -24.69
CA SER A 295 -16.09 8.58 -24.98
C SER A 295 -14.99 9.10 -24.06
N ARG A 296 -15.18 10.25 -23.41
CA ARG A 296 -14.26 10.85 -22.44
C ARG A 296 -14.47 10.32 -21.02
N ASN A 297 -15.53 9.56 -20.78
CA ASN A 297 -15.83 9.07 -19.44
C ASN A 297 -14.72 8.15 -18.92
N THR A 298 -14.33 8.43 -17.68
CA THR A 298 -13.27 7.77 -16.93
C THR A 298 -13.86 7.20 -15.64
N ILE A 299 -13.33 6.07 -15.18
CA ILE A 299 -13.68 5.50 -13.87
C ILE A 299 -12.48 5.55 -12.93
N ALA A 300 -12.73 5.91 -11.67
CA ALA A 300 -11.73 5.90 -10.61
C ALA A 300 -12.13 4.89 -9.53
N ILE A 301 -11.41 3.77 -9.47
CA ILE A 301 -11.73 2.64 -8.60
C ILE A 301 -10.75 2.64 -7.43
N HIS A 302 -11.27 2.54 -6.21
CA HIS A 302 -10.43 2.55 -5.03
C HIS A 302 -10.95 1.61 -3.94
N CYS A 303 -10.01 1.13 -3.14
CA CYS A 303 -10.28 0.47 -1.87
C CYS A 303 -9.48 1.18 -0.77
N LYS A 304 -9.08 0.46 0.27
CA LYS A 304 -8.22 0.99 1.34
C LYS A 304 -6.80 1.28 0.84
N GLY A 305 -6.19 0.33 0.13
CA GLY A 305 -4.80 0.37 -0.32
C GLY A 305 -4.61 0.55 -1.83
N GLY A 306 -5.68 0.42 -2.63
CA GLY A 306 -5.61 0.45 -4.10
C GLY A 306 -4.82 -0.74 -4.68
N LYS A 307 -4.93 -1.91 -4.06
CA LYS A 307 -4.25 -3.18 -4.43
C LYS A 307 -5.32 -4.27 -4.68
N GLY A 308 -5.31 -5.38 -3.94
CA GLY A 308 -6.27 -6.50 -3.97
C GLY A 308 -7.68 -6.21 -4.53
N ARG A 309 -8.57 -5.65 -3.70
CA ARG A 309 -9.97 -5.33 -4.09
C ARG A 309 -10.06 -4.47 -5.36
N THR A 310 -9.20 -3.44 -5.46
CA THR A 310 -9.18 -2.55 -6.63
C THR A 310 -8.76 -3.31 -7.88
N GLY A 311 -7.70 -4.12 -7.78
CA GLY A 311 -7.21 -4.98 -8.85
C GLY A 311 -8.28 -5.95 -9.31
N THR A 312 -9.01 -6.61 -8.40
CA THR A 312 -10.12 -7.51 -8.74
C THR A 312 -11.14 -6.79 -9.64
N MET A 313 -11.64 -5.63 -9.23
CA MET A 313 -12.69 -4.92 -9.98
C MET A 313 -12.17 -4.22 -11.25
N VAL A 314 -10.90 -3.81 -11.27
CA VAL A 314 -10.23 -3.30 -12.47
C VAL A 314 -10.08 -4.42 -13.50
N CYS A 315 -9.50 -5.56 -13.12
CA CYS A 315 -9.30 -6.70 -14.02
C CYS A 315 -10.65 -7.23 -14.54
N THR A 316 -11.65 -7.31 -13.67
CA THR A 316 -13.03 -7.63 -14.05
C THR A 316 -13.55 -6.71 -15.16
N TRP A 317 -13.32 -5.40 -15.06
CA TRP A 317 -13.69 -4.45 -16.11
C TRP A 317 -12.87 -4.61 -17.39
N LEU A 318 -11.56 -4.85 -17.27
CA LEU A 318 -10.68 -5.09 -18.42
C LEU A 318 -11.14 -6.32 -19.22
N ILE A 319 -11.56 -7.39 -18.54
CA ILE A 319 -12.19 -8.56 -19.15
C ILE A 319 -13.55 -8.21 -19.75
N ASP A 320 -14.42 -7.53 -19.00
CA ASP A 320 -15.77 -7.18 -19.46
C ASP A 320 -15.77 -6.30 -20.71
N SER A 321 -14.79 -5.40 -20.82
CA SER A 321 -14.66 -4.45 -21.93
C SER A 321 -13.82 -4.97 -23.10
N ASP A 322 -13.52 -6.26 -23.13
CA ASP A 322 -12.77 -6.93 -24.21
C ASP A 322 -11.35 -6.36 -24.44
N GLN A 323 -10.79 -5.66 -23.44
CA GLN A 323 -9.40 -5.20 -23.49
C GLN A 323 -8.42 -6.35 -23.21
N PHE A 324 -8.89 -7.36 -22.49
CA PHE A 324 -8.17 -8.61 -22.21
C PHE A 324 -9.13 -9.78 -22.38
N GLU A 325 -8.64 -10.88 -22.94
CA GLU A 325 -9.39 -12.13 -23.07
C GLU A 325 -9.19 -13.05 -21.86
N SER A 326 -7.97 -13.05 -21.29
CA SER A 326 -7.54 -13.91 -20.18
C SER A 326 -7.52 -13.17 -18.85
N ALA A 327 -8.16 -13.75 -17.82
CA ALA A 327 -8.08 -13.23 -16.46
C ALA A 327 -6.64 -13.10 -15.99
N GLN A 328 -5.80 -14.09 -16.28
CA GLN A 328 -4.40 -14.11 -15.86
C GLN A 328 -3.63 -12.93 -16.46
N ASP A 329 -3.78 -12.68 -17.76
CA ASP A 329 -3.08 -11.59 -18.44
C ASP A 329 -3.51 -10.22 -17.90
N SER A 330 -4.81 -10.07 -17.59
CA SER A 330 -5.33 -8.84 -16.99
C SER A 330 -4.77 -8.59 -15.57
N LEU A 331 -4.60 -9.66 -14.78
CA LEU A 331 -4.04 -9.62 -13.43
C LEU A 331 -2.55 -9.24 -13.45
N ASP A 332 -1.81 -9.83 -14.38
CA ASP A 332 -0.39 -9.55 -14.58
C ASP A 332 -0.20 -8.11 -15.03
N TYR A 333 -0.94 -7.67 -16.06
CA TYR A 333 -0.96 -6.30 -16.53
C TYR A 333 -1.25 -5.29 -15.40
N PHE A 334 -2.30 -5.53 -14.61
CA PHE A 334 -2.62 -4.66 -13.48
C PHE A 334 -1.48 -4.61 -12.47
N GLY A 335 -0.89 -5.77 -12.15
CA GLY A 335 0.27 -5.88 -11.28
C GLY A 335 1.46 -5.05 -11.76
N GLU A 336 1.78 -5.11 -13.05
CA GLU A 336 2.85 -4.34 -13.67
C GLU A 336 2.59 -2.84 -13.68
N ARG A 337 1.36 -2.42 -14.01
CA ARG A 337 0.99 -1.01 -13.99
C ARG A 337 1.01 -0.43 -12.60
N ARG A 338 0.55 -1.20 -11.60
CA ARG A 338 0.45 -0.74 -10.22
C ARG A 338 1.79 -0.75 -9.48
N THR A 339 2.75 -1.58 -9.91
CA THR A 339 4.06 -1.72 -9.26
C THR A 339 5.12 -0.85 -9.95
N ASP A 340 5.78 0.01 -9.20
CA ASP A 340 7.01 0.67 -9.67
C ASP A 340 8.22 -0.23 -9.37
N LYS A 341 8.60 -1.05 -10.36
CA LYS A 341 9.74 -1.99 -10.27
C LYS A 341 11.09 -1.27 -10.07
N SER A 342 11.20 0.04 -10.32
CA SER A 342 12.43 0.81 -10.06
C SER A 342 12.71 1.04 -8.57
N MET A 343 11.68 0.93 -7.72
CA MET A 343 11.76 1.18 -6.29
C MET A 343 11.86 -0.11 -5.45
N SER A 344 11.22 -1.20 -5.90
CA SER A 344 11.28 -2.52 -5.26
C SER A 344 10.70 -3.60 -6.18
N SER A 345 11.14 -4.85 -6.02
CA SER A 345 10.56 -6.04 -6.66
C SER A 345 9.27 -6.53 -6.01
N LYS A 346 8.80 -5.91 -4.93
CA LYS A 346 7.57 -6.32 -4.23
C LYS A 346 6.34 -6.12 -5.14
N PHE A 347 5.61 -7.19 -5.42
CA PHE A 347 4.38 -7.15 -6.22
C PHE A 347 3.26 -6.34 -5.54
N GLN A 348 2.59 -5.47 -6.31
CA GLN A 348 1.53 -4.56 -5.83
C GLN A 348 0.17 -4.79 -6.51
N GLY A 349 -0.01 -5.92 -7.22
CA GLY A 349 -1.25 -6.28 -7.90
C GLY A 349 -2.34 -6.86 -6.99
N VAL A 350 -3.11 -7.83 -7.53
CA VAL A 350 -4.11 -8.56 -6.75
C VAL A 350 -3.43 -9.38 -5.65
N GLU A 351 -4.00 -9.36 -4.43
CA GLU A 351 -3.27 -9.82 -3.23
C GLU A 351 -3.58 -11.25 -2.84
N THR A 352 -4.79 -11.75 -3.11
CA THR A 352 -5.21 -13.07 -2.64
C THR A 352 -5.61 -13.99 -3.80
N PRO A 353 -5.30 -15.29 -3.74
CA PRO A 353 -5.74 -16.24 -4.76
C PRO A 353 -7.26 -16.28 -4.94
N SER A 354 -8.04 -16.11 -3.88
CA SER A 354 -9.49 -15.98 -4.01
C SER A 354 -9.91 -14.79 -4.87
N GLN A 355 -9.22 -13.65 -4.77
CA GLN A 355 -9.47 -12.50 -5.64
C GLN A 355 -9.18 -12.82 -7.11
N SER A 356 -8.05 -13.46 -7.40
CA SER A 356 -7.71 -13.89 -8.76
C SER A 356 -8.71 -14.91 -9.31
N ARG A 357 -9.12 -15.89 -8.49
CA ARG A 357 -10.15 -16.88 -8.84
C ARG A 357 -11.47 -16.24 -9.24
N TYR A 358 -11.90 -15.19 -8.54
CA TYR A 358 -13.15 -14.50 -8.87
C TYR A 358 -13.06 -13.68 -10.17
N VAL A 359 -11.89 -13.19 -10.56
CA VAL A 359 -11.68 -12.63 -11.90
C VAL A 359 -11.81 -13.74 -12.96
N GLY A 360 -11.25 -14.92 -12.71
CA GLY A 360 -11.43 -16.10 -13.59
C GLY A 360 -12.89 -16.58 -13.68
N TYR A 361 -13.63 -16.56 -12.56
CA TYR A 361 -15.08 -16.83 -12.59
C TYR A 361 -15.81 -15.81 -13.47
N TYR A 362 -15.45 -14.53 -13.38
CA TYR A 362 -16.06 -13.50 -14.21
C TYR A 362 -15.76 -13.69 -15.71
N GLU A 363 -14.53 -14.05 -16.06
CA GLU A 363 -14.16 -14.41 -17.43
C GLU A 363 -15.08 -15.51 -17.97
N ILE A 364 -15.31 -16.57 -17.19
CA ILE A 364 -16.24 -17.64 -17.55
C ILE A 364 -17.67 -17.12 -17.67
N MET A 365 -18.16 -16.29 -16.74
CA MET A 365 -19.50 -15.70 -16.82
C MET A 365 -19.69 -14.86 -18.09
N LYS A 366 -18.70 -14.05 -18.45
CA LYS A 366 -18.72 -13.26 -19.69
C LYS A 366 -18.77 -14.16 -20.91
N ASN A 367 -17.86 -15.13 -21.01
CA ASN A 367 -17.64 -15.90 -22.23
C ASN A 367 -18.65 -17.04 -22.43
N LYS A 368 -19.02 -17.76 -21.36
CA LYS A 368 -19.92 -18.93 -21.43
C LYS A 368 -21.36 -18.61 -21.07
N TYR A 369 -21.58 -17.65 -20.18
CA TYR A 369 -22.91 -17.34 -19.63
C TYR A 369 -23.44 -15.96 -20.07
N ASN A 370 -22.80 -15.33 -21.07
CA ASN A 370 -23.20 -14.02 -21.61
C ASN A 370 -23.47 -12.96 -20.52
N ARG A 371 -22.54 -12.84 -19.56
CA ARG A 371 -22.60 -11.91 -18.42
C ARG A 371 -23.82 -12.15 -17.52
N GLN A 372 -24.20 -13.42 -17.34
CA GLN A 372 -25.21 -13.85 -16.39
C GLN A 372 -24.59 -14.78 -15.36
N LEU A 373 -25.26 -14.92 -14.21
CA LEU A 373 -24.88 -15.93 -13.22
C LEU A 373 -25.06 -17.33 -13.83
N PRO A 374 -24.11 -18.25 -13.59
CA PRO A 374 -24.33 -19.65 -13.91
C PRO A 374 -25.53 -20.22 -13.14
N PRO A 375 -26.14 -21.32 -13.61
CA PRO A 375 -27.20 -22.00 -12.88
C PRO A 375 -26.77 -22.31 -11.43
N PRO A 376 -27.58 -21.92 -10.42
CA PRO A 376 -27.20 -22.12 -9.03
C PRO A 376 -27.12 -23.61 -8.69
N GLN A 377 -25.99 -24.01 -8.10
CA GLN A 377 -25.76 -25.40 -7.70
C GLN A 377 -25.74 -25.50 -6.17
N SER A 378 -26.64 -26.28 -5.60
CA SER A 378 -26.63 -26.61 -4.17
C SER A 378 -25.82 -27.87 -3.93
N LEU A 379 -24.82 -27.80 -3.04
CA LEU A 379 -23.93 -28.91 -2.74
C LEU A 379 -23.78 -29.08 -1.24
N LYS A 380 -23.73 -30.32 -0.77
CA LYS A 380 -23.44 -30.65 0.63
C LYS A 380 -21.95 -30.91 0.81
N ILE A 381 -21.29 -30.18 1.71
CA ILE A 381 -19.86 -30.41 2.00
C ILE A 381 -19.74 -31.66 2.87
N LYS A 382 -19.11 -32.71 2.35
CA LYS A 382 -18.93 -34.00 3.04
C LYS A 382 -17.65 -34.04 3.86
N SER A 383 -16.53 -33.63 3.27
CA SER A 383 -15.23 -33.70 3.93
C SER A 383 -14.22 -32.71 3.36
N LEU A 384 -13.21 -32.40 4.16
CA LEU A 384 -12.04 -31.63 3.76
C LEU A 384 -10.80 -32.50 3.97
N ARG A 385 -10.05 -32.79 2.91
CA ARG A 385 -8.75 -33.45 2.98
C ARG A 385 -7.66 -32.39 2.92
N ILE A 386 -6.80 -32.35 3.92
CA ILE A 386 -5.60 -31.49 3.96
C ILE A 386 -4.42 -32.38 3.59
N HIS A 387 -3.75 -32.02 2.50
CA HIS A 387 -2.55 -32.68 2.00
C HIS A 387 -1.31 -32.03 2.60
N SER A 388 -0.24 -32.81 2.71
CA SER A 388 1.03 -32.39 3.32
C SER A 388 0.88 -31.76 4.71
N ILE A 389 0.19 -32.47 5.61
CA ILE A 389 -0.15 -31.94 6.95
C ILE A 389 1.03 -31.98 7.91
N ALA A 390 2.02 -32.85 7.72
CA ALA A 390 3.19 -32.94 8.60
C ALA A 390 3.92 -31.59 8.69
N GLY A 391 4.19 -31.13 9.92
CA GLY A 391 4.81 -29.83 10.18
C GLY A 391 3.81 -28.65 10.22
N VAL A 392 2.56 -28.83 9.81
CA VAL A 392 1.51 -27.81 9.93
C VAL A 392 0.80 -27.97 11.27
N GLY A 393 0.99 -27.01 12.18
CA GLY A 393 0.41 -27.07 13.53
C GLY A 393 0.93 -28.27 14.31
N ARG A 394 0.03 -29.15 14.76
CA ARG A 394 0.41 -30.43 15.40
C ARG A 394 0.75 -31.53 14.41
N GLY A 395 0.67 -31.27 13.10
CA GLY A 395 1.02 -32.24 12.07
C GLY A 395 -0.02 -33.33 11.82
N ASN A 396 -1.20 -33.24 12.43
CA ASN A 396 -2.25 -34.26 12.36
C ASN A 396 -3.67 -33.70 12.29
N GLY A 397 -3.81 -32.37 12.14
CA GLY A 397 -5.10 -31.67 12.05
C GLY A 397 -5.88 -31.55 13.37
N SER A 398 -5.41 -32.13 14.48
CA SER A 398 -6.12 -32.09 15.77
C SER A 398 -6.26 -30.69 16.36
N ASP A 399 -5.37 -29.77 16.01
CA ASP A 399 -5.42 -28.38 16.44
C ASP A 399 -6.35 -27.49 15.62
N LEU A 400 -6.93 -28.02 14.53
CA LEU A 400 -7.71 -27.23 13.59
C LEU A 400 -9.17 -27.04 14.02
N LYS A 401 -9.73 -25.92 13.60
CA LYS A 401 -11.16 -25.60 13.67
C LYS A 401 -11.58 -25.03 12.32
N VAL A 402 -12.63 -25.57 11.73
CA VAL A 402 -13.10 -25.15 10.40
C VAL A 402 -14.40 -24.37 10.56
N ARG A 403 -14.52 -23.23 9.87
CA ARG A 403 -15.73 -22.42 9.78
C ARG A 403 -16.13 -22.27 8.32
N ILE A 404 -17.41 -22.51 8.03
CA ILE A 404 -17.98 -22.34 6.69
C ILE A 404 -18.97 -21.18 6.77
N ILE A 405 -18.77 -20.20 5.89
CA ILE A 405 -19.51 -18.95 5.87
C ILE A 405 -20.13 -18.77 4.49
N VAL A 406 -21.42 -18.46 4.45
CA VAL A 406 -22.19 -18.16 3.24
C VAL A 406 -22.96 -16.87 3.49
N ARG A 407 -22.94 -15.92 2.55
CA ARG A 407 -23.60 -14.60 2.70
C ARG A 407 -23.27 -13.88 4.02
N LYS A 408 -22.00 -13.97 4.46
CA LYS A 408 -21.48 -13.40 5.72
C LYS A 408 -22.04 -14.02 7.00
N GLU A 409 -22.81 -15.10 6.91
CA GLU A 409 -23.30 -15.86 8.05
C GLU A 409 -22.52 -17.17 8.20
N GLN A 410 -22.13 -17.50 9.44
CA GLN A 410 -21.52 -18.79 9.73
C GLN A 410 -22.60 -19.87 9.70
N VAL A 411 -22.58 -20.69 8.65
CA VAL A 411 -23.56 -21.77 8.48
C VAL A 411 -23.10 -23.09 9.12
N PHE A 412 -21.80 -23.24 9.37
CA PHE A 412 -21.25 -24.43 10.00
C PHE A 412 -19.92 -24.17 10.71
N GLN A 413 -19.64 -24.96 11.73
CA GLN A 413 -18.36 -25.00 12.42
C GLN A 413 -18.08 -26.41 12.95
N CYS A 414 -16.83 -26.86 12.81
CA CYS A 414 -16.33 -28.06 13.49
C CYS A 414 -15.03 -27.79 14.23
N VAL A 415 -14.79 -28.52 15.33
CA VAL A 415 -13.61 -28.40 16.18
C VAL A 415 -12.91 -29.74 16.26
N CYS A 416 -11.79 -29.90 15.55
CA CYS A 416 -11.14 -31.17 15.37
C CYS A 416 -10.58 -31.76 16.68
N ALA A 417 -10.11 -30.90 17.59
CA ALA A 417 -9.58 -31.31 18.90
C ALA A 417 -10.61 -32.09 19.75
N LYS A 418 -11.89 -31.71 19.65
CA LYS A 418 -13.00 -32.32 20.38
C LYS A 418 -13.83 -33.27 19.50
N GLN A 419 -13.51 -33.36 18.21
CA GLN A 419 -14.34 -34.02 17.20
C GLN A 419 -15.81 -33.52 17.24
N GLU A 420 -15.98 -32.22 17.49
CA GLU A 420 -17.29 -31.57 17.49
C GLU A 420 -17.71 -31.31 16.04
N ASN A 421 -18.84 -31.89 15.62
CA ASN A 421 -19.37 -31.86 14.25
C ASN A 421 -18.41 -32.41 13.17
N CYS A 422 -17.38 -33.17 13.54
CA CYS A 422 -16.49 -33.80 12.58
C CYS A 422 -15.78 -35.02 13.16
N THR A 423 -15.32 -35.93 12.30
CA THR A 423 -14.36 -36.99 12.64
C THR A 423 -13.08 -36.80 11.84
N LEU A 424 -11.93 -36.91 12.51
CA LEU A 424 -10.62 -36.89 11.87
C LEU A 424 -10.19 -38.30 11.47
N PHE A 425 -9.78 -38.47 10.22
CA PHE A 425 -9.18 -39.68 9.71
C PHE A 425 -7.75 -39.38 9.25
N PRO A 426 -6.71 -39.83 9.98
CA PRO A 426 -5.34 -39.68 9.53
C PRO A 426 -5.06 -40.60 8.33
N ASP A 427 -4.40 -40.05 7.32
CA ASP A 427 -3.90 -40.78 6.15
C ASP A 427 -2.37 -40.63 6.14
N ALA A 428 -1.73 -41.28 7.12
CA ALA A 428 -0.29 -41.14 7.38
C ALA A 428 0.58 -41.57 6.18
N GLY A 429 0.11 -42.57 5.41
CA GLY A 429 0.82 -43.04 4.22
C GLY A 429 0.91 -41.99 3.11
N ASN A 430 -0.08 -41.10 3.01
CA ASN A 430 -0.11 -40.02 2.02
C ASN A 430 0.15 -38.63 2.65
N ASN A 431 0.70 -38.58 3.87
CA ASN A 431 0.93 -37.33 4.61
C ASN A 431 -0.29 -36.40 4.63
N ALA A 432 -1.48 -36.95 4.88
CA ALA A 432 -2.72 -36.22 4.81
C ALA A 432 -3.62 -36.47 6.03
N VAL A 433 -4.60 -35.60 6.22
CA VAL A 433 -5.69 -35.81 7.17
C VAL A 433 -7.02 -35.47 6.53
N VAL A 434 -8.04 -36.29 6.76
CA VAL A 434 -9.40 -36.05 6.29
C VAL A 434 -10.28 -35.64 7.46
N ILE A 435 -10.85 -34.45 7.37
CA ILE A 435 -11.88 -33.92 8.27
C ILE A 435 -13.24 -34.29 7.66
N SER A 436 -13.85 -35.38 8.13
CA SER A 436 -15.21 -35.76 7.73
C SER A 436 -16.23 -34.98 8.53
N LEU A 437 -17.14 -34.25 7.89
CA LEU A 437 -18.11 -33.40 8.58
C LEU A 437 -19.36 -34.20 8.96
N HIS A 438 -19.78 -34.11 10.22
CA HIS A 438 -21.08 -34.64 10.64
C HIS A 438 -22.17 -33.66 10.21
N ASN A 439 -23.13 -34.13 9.42
CA ASN A 439 -24.20 -33.29 8.88
C ASN A 439 -23.66 -32.00 8.23
N GLY A 440 -22.61 -32.12 7.41
CA GLY A 440 -22.02 -30.97 6.74
C GLY A 440 -23.06 -30.13 5.98
N PRO A 441 -22.85 -28.81 5.88
CA PRO A 441 -23.88 -27.89 5.42
C PRO A 441 -24.15 -28.05 3.92
N VAL A 442 -25.40 -27.85 3.53
CA VAL A 442 -25.77 -27.57 2.13
C VAL A 442 -25.47 -26.09 1.87
N VAL A 443 -24.65 -25.83 0.85
CA VAL A 443 -24.19 -24.49 0.47
C VAL A 443 -24.54 -24.21 -0.99
N CYS A 444 -24.77 -22.93 -1.32
CA CYS A 444 -25.06 -22.47 -2.67
C CYS A 444 -24.52 -21.04 -2.87
N GLY A 445 -23.91 -20.77 -4.01
CA GLY A 445 -23.31 -19.48 -4.36
C GLY A 445 -21.91 -19.33 -3.80
N ASP A 446 -21.57 -18.11 -3.35
CA ASP A 446 -20.25 -17.75 -2.83
C ASP A 446 -20.05 -18.30 -1.40
N VAL A 447 -19.04 -19.16 -1.23
CA VAL A 447 -18.75 -19.86 0.02
C VAL A 447 -17.32 -19.56 0.46
N LYS A 448 -17.16 -19.20 1.74
CA LYS A 448 -15.87 -19.04 2.39
C LYS A 448 -15.62 -20.18 3.36
N VAL A 449 -14.43 -20.77 3.31
CA VAL A 449 -13.96 -21.78 4.26
C VAL A 449 -12.73 -21.25 4.97
N MET A 450 -12.78 -21.20 6.31
CA MET A 450 -11.70 -20.68 7.15
C MET A 450 -11.16 -21.76 8.08
N PHE A 451 -9.83 -21.81 8.24
CA PHE A 451 -9.15 -22.73 9.15
C PHE A 451 -8.49 -21.93 10.27
N GLU A 452 -8.97 -22.13 11.49
CA GLU A 452 -8.37 -21.62 12.73
C GLU A 452 -7.50 -22.74 13.36
N SER A 453 -6.48 -22.38 14.16
CA SER A 453 -5.61 -23.35 14.83
C SER A 453 -5.30 -22.92 16.27
N SER A 454 -5.25 -23.91 17.18
CA SER A 454 -4.77 -23.73 18.56
C SER A 454 -3.27 -23.97 18.74
N ALA A 455 -2.54 -24.34 17.68
CA ALA A 455 -1.12 -24.74 17.75
C ALA A 455 -0.14 -23.60 17.44
N GLY A 456 -0.58 -22.34 17.46
CA GLY A 456 0.28 -21.19 17.24
C GLY A 456 0.78 -21.03 15.79
N ILE A 457 0.08 -21.62 14.81
CA ILE A 457 0.38 -21.40 13.39
C ILE A 457 0.25 -19.90 13.10
N PRO A 458 1.24 -19.27 12.41
CA PRO A 458 1.18 -17.85 12.08
C PRO A 458 -0.11 -17.49 11.36
N LYS A 459 -0.76 -16.43 11.85
CA LYS A 459 -2.00 -15.92 11.28
C LYS A 459 -1.70 -14.88 10.21
N GLY A 460 -2.43 -14.95 9.09
CA GLY A 460 -2.36 -13.98 8.02
C GLY A 460 -3.55 -13.03 8.02
N TYR A 461 -4.11 -12.80 6.83
CA TYR A 461 -5.39 -12.13 6.66
C TYR A 461 -6.51 -12.90 7.36
N GLU A 462 -7.57 -12.19 7.75
CA GLU A 462 -8.72 -12.75 8.49
C GLU A 462 -8.37 -13.35 9.87
N ASP A 463 -7.21 -13.02 10.43
CA ASP A 463 -6.72 -13.52 11.73
C ASP A 463 -6.74 -15.06 11.84
N CYS A 464 -6.47 -15.74 10.72
CA CYS A 464 -6.44 -17.19 10.64
C CYS A 464 -5.19 -17.69 9.87
N PRO A 465 -4.76 -18.95 10.11
CA PRO A 465 -3.73 -19.62 9.32
C PRO A 465 -3.94 -19.52 7.81
N PHE A 466 -5.06 -20.02 7.30
CA PHE A 466 -5.42 -19.96 5.89
C PHE A 466 -6.93 -20.08 5.69
N PHE A 467 -7.41 -19.60 4.55
CA PHE A 467 -8.81 -19.67 4.15
C PHE A 467 -8.91 -19.64 2.62
N PHE A 468 -10.12 -19.79 2.09
CA PHE A 468 -10.37 -19.59 0.67
C PHE A 468 -11.85 -19.30 0.41
N TRP A 469 -12.11 -18.72 -0.76
CA TRP A 469 -13.45 -18.56 -1.33
C TRP A 469 -13.61 -19.38 -2.61
N PHE A 470 -14.79 -19.93 -2.82
CA PHE A 470 -15.20 -20.55 -4.08
C PHE A 470 -16.68 -20.22 -4.35
N ASN A 471 -17.16 -20.50 -5.57
CA ASN A 471 -18.58 -20.44 -5.87
C ASN A 471 -19.07 -21.83 -6.29
N THR A 472 -20.18 -22.30 -5.72
CA THR A 472 -20.66 -23.67 -5.93
C THR A 472 -21.00 -23.99 -7.37
N SER A 473 -21.38 -22.99 -8.17
CA SER A 473 -21.79 -23.15 -9.57
C SER A 473 -20.63 -23.46 -10.54
N PHE A 474 -19.40 -23.42 -10.04
CA PHE A 474 -18.18 -23.75 -10.79
C PHE A 474 -17.54 -25.06 -10.29
N ILE A 475 -18.24 -25.82 -9.46
CA ILE A 475 -17.74 -27.10 -8.95
C ILE A 475 -18.11 -28.21 -9.92
N GLU A 476 -17.08 -28.88 -10.41
CA GLU A 476 -17.19 -30.05 -11.28
C GLU A 476 -16.88 -31.33 -10.48
N GLU A 477 -17.49 -32.46 -10.88
CA GLU A 477 -17.22 -33.78 -10.28
C GLU A 477 -17.34 -33.88 -8.74
N HIS A 478 -18.19 -33.03 -8.14
CA HIS A 478 -18.38 -32.95 -6.67
C HIS A 478 -17.06 -32.79 -5.89
N ARG A 479 -16.06 -32.13 -6.48
CA ARG A 479 -14.73 -31.99 -5.88
C ARG A 479 -14.09 -30.64 -6.22
N LEU A 480 -13.46 -30.02 -5.22
CA LEU A 480 -12.60 -28.85 -5.40
C LEU A 480 -11.23 -29.15 -4.80
N TYR A 481 -10.16 -29.09 -5.59
CA TYR A 481 -8.79 -29.09 -5.07
C TYR A 481 -8.18 -27.71 -5.24
N LEU A 482 -7.50 -27.23 -4.21
CA LEU A 482 -6.74 -25.99 -4.21
C LEU A 482 -5.33 -26.26 -3.70
N SER A 483 -4.31 -25.89 -4.48
CA SER A 483 -2.91 -25.97 -4.05
C SER A 483 -2.59 -24.91 -3.00
N ARG A 484 -1.39 -24.98 -2.40
CA ARG A 484 -0.88 -23.98 -1.47
C ARG A 484 -0.95 -22.55 -2.02
N GLU A 485 -0.66 -22.38 -3.31
CA GLU A 485 -0.67 -21.10 -4.04
C GLU A 485 -2.08 -20.60 -4.31
N GLU A 486 -3.09 -21.48 -4.26
CA GLU A 486 -4.50 -21.15 -4.47
C GLU A 486 -5.26 -20.88 -3.15
N LEU A 487 -4.59 -21.00 -2.02
CA LEU A 487 -5.13 -20.80 -0.68
C LEU A 487 -4.68 -19.44 -0.12
N ASP A 488 -5.63 -18.69 0.46
CA ASP A 488 -5.34 -17.39 1.05
C ASP A 488 -4.47 -17.57 2.30
N ASN A 489 -3.46 -16.72 2.43
CA ASN A 489 -2.32 -16.76 3.38
C ASN A 489 -1.19 -17.74 3.06
N SER A 490 -1.48 -19.00 2.67
CA SER A 490 -0.42 -19.98 2.38
C SER A 490 0.29 -19.74 1.04
N HIS A 491 -0.34 -19.01 0.11
CA HIS A 491 0.29 -18.57 -1.14
C HIS A 491 1.51 -17.67 -0.94
N LYS A 492 1.71 -17.12 0.26
CA LYS A 492 2.82 -16.22 0.54
C LYS A 492 4.09 -17.01 0.80
N SER A 493 5.13 -16.73 0.02
CA SER A 493 6.44 -17.41 0.11
C SER A 493 7.05 -17.44 1.52
N LYS A 494 6.80 -16.41 2.33
CA LYS A 494 7.22 -16.35 3.75
C LYS A 494 6.61 -17.42 4.67
N THR A 495 5.66 -18.22 4.17
CA THR A 495 4.97 -19.29 4.91
C THR A 495 5.32 -20.69 4.41
N TRP A 496 6.19 -20.79 3.39
CA TRP A 496 6.52 -22.06 2.72
C TRP A 496 7.47 -22.97 3.52
N ASP A 497 8.03 -22.44 4.60
CA ASP A 497 8.67 -23.23 5.66
C ASP A 497 7.67 -24.11 6.41
N ILE A 498 6.41 -23.66 6.52
CA ILE A 498 5.29 -24.38 7.15
C ILE A 498 4.50 -25.16 6.09
N TYR A 499 3.96 -24.46 5.09
CA TYR A 499 3.14 -25.06 4.04
C TYR A 499 4.05 -25.52 2.90
N LYS A 500 4.26 -26.83 2.76
CA LYS A 500 5.14 -27.43 1.73
C LYS A 500 4.53 -27.35 0.33
N GLU A 501 5.33 -27.65 -0.70
CA GLU A 501 4.92 -27.51 -2.10
C GLU A 501 3.68 -28.35 -2.46
N ASP A 502 3.57 -29.53 -1.86
CA ASP A 502 2.45 -30.44 -1.98
C ASP A 502 1.30 -30.17 -0.98
N PHE A 503 1.39 -29.09 -0.19
CA PHE A 503 0.30 -28.66 0.68
C PHE A 503 -0.90 -28.21 -0.16
N GLY A 504 -2.10 -28.60 0.25
CA GLY A 504 -3.32 -28.22 -0.44
C GLY A 504 -4.55 -28.74 0.28
N VAL A 505 -5.72 -28.31 -0.17
CA VAL A 505 -7.01 -28.74 0.39
C VAL A 505 -7.89 -29.28 -0.72
N THR A 506 -8.42 -30.48 -0.51
CA THR A 506 -9.54 -31.01 -1.30
C THR A 506 -10.83 -30.92 -0.51
N VAL A 507 -11.84 -30.27 -1.06
CA VAL A 507 -13.22 -30.30 -0.57
C VAL A 507 -14.00 -31.32 -1.39
N SER A 508 -14.64 -32.27 -0.71
CA SER A 508 -15.52 -33.25 -1.34
C SER A 508 -16.97 -32.92 -1.04
N PHE A 509 -17.80 -32.97 -2.07
CA PHE A 509 -19.22 -32.65 -2.01
C PHE A 509 -20.08 -33.89 -2.25
N THR A 510 -21.36 -33.80 -1.90
CA THR A 510 -22.43 -34.69 -2.37
C THR A 510 -23.63 -33.86 -2.79
N ASP A 511 -24.60 -34.51 -3.40
CA ASP A 511 -25.92 -33.91 -3.58
C ASP A 511 -26.55 -33.59 -2.19
N PRO A 512 -27.46 -32.58 -2.12
CA PRO A 512 -28.05 -32.07 -0.88
C PRO A 512 -28.69 -33.11 0.05
#